data_AF-A0A178VC85-F1
#
_entry.id   AF-A0A178VC85-F1
#
_cell.length_a   1.000
_cell.length_b   1.000
_cell.length_c   1.000
_cell.angle_alpha   90.00
_cell.angle_beta   90.00
_cell.angle_gamma   90.00
#
_symmetry.space_group_name_H-M   'P 1'
#
loop_
_entity.id
_entity.type
_entity.pdbx_description
1 polymer ?
#
loop_
_entity_poly.entity_id
_entity_poly.type
_entity_poly.pdbx_seq_one_letter_code
_entity_poly.pdbx_strand_id
1 'polypeptide(L)'
;MSTSSSSSQSARPTATSASSTASSNANEQVRSRNSGSVPRTSGPSATTGATPSSMRWDEQTIQFSVNAWVFVIAVLAVLPLIPKNLSNRAYRLSFMGTACSSLYSLYSLYGRPRAWNMQGLQVYFQSIVAAKDFIYFIYCLTFVTSHLCLKFALIPILCRALEQVAKFLRRNFGRSTIYRKYLEDPCVWVESNTTTLNILSSQAEIAIGFLLIISLLSWQRNIIQTFMYWQLLKLMYQAPVTAGYHQSTWSRIGRTVTPIIQRYAPFLNTPVSAVQRWWFR
;
A
#
# COMPACT_ATOMS: atom_id res chain seq x y z
N MET A 1 14.92 -63.52 -12.02
CA MET A 1 16.25 -63.30 -11.42
C MET A 1 16.05 -62.53 -10.12
N SER A 2 16.31 -63.22 -9.00
CA SER A 2 16.81 -62.82 -7.66
C SER A 2 16.77 -61.32 -7.28
N THR A 3 16.36 -60.84 -6.08
CA THR A 3 16.24 -61.44 -4.74
C THR A 3 15.57 -60.45 -3.75
N SER A 4 14.65 -60.94 -2.90
CA SER A 4 14.42 -60.72 -1.43
C SER A 4 14.88 -59.40 -0.72
N SER A 5 14.25 -58.83 0.32
CA SER A 5 13.12 -59.19 1.21
C SER A 5 12.91 -58.11 2.30
N SER A 6 11.63 -57.88 2.68
CA SER A 6 11.08 -57.71 4.05
C SER A 6 11.56 -56.62 5.06
N SER A 7 10.66 -55.67 5.33
CA SER A 7 10.03 -55.27 6.62
C SER A 7 10.82 -55.18 7.95
N SER A 8 10.63 -54.08 8.72
CA SER A 8 9.79 -54.00 9.96
C SER A 8 10.12 -52.79 10.85
N GLN A 9 9.11 -52.28 11.54
CA GLN A 9 9.12 -51.24 12.59
C GLN A 9 9.86 -51.68 13.88
N SER A 10 10.29 -50.73 14.73
CA SER A 10 9.78 -50.51 16.11
C SER A 10 10.75 -49.77 17.08
N ALA A 11 10.13 -49.04 18.02
CA ALA A 11 10.47 -48.82 19.43
C ALA A 11 11.56 -47.83 19.94
N ARG A 12 11.06 -47.01 20.89
CA ARG A 12 11.66 -46.20 21.97
C ARG A 12 12.69 -46.93 22.85
N PRO A 13 13.55 -46.19 23.57
CA PRO A 13 14.00 -46.62 24.91
C PRO A 13 13.73 -45.60 26.03
N THR A 14 13.66 -46.14 27.26
CA THR A 14 13.47 -45.52 28.57
C THR A 14 14.75 -45.64 29.43
N ALA A 15 14.81 -44.80 30.47
CA ALA A 15 15.78 -44.57 31.55
C ALA A 15 16.62 -45.73 32.16
N THR A 16 17.79 -45.37 32.73
CA THR A 16 18.48 -45.94 33.92
C THR A 16 19.67 -45.00 34.24
N SER A 17 19.84 -44.30 35.38
CA SER A 17 20.01 -44.63 36.82
C SER A 17 21.46 -44.90 37.28
N ALA A 18 21.74 -44.49 38.54
CA ALA A 18 22.88 -44.78 39.44
C ALA A 18 24.06 -43.77 39.41
N SER A 19 24.37 -42.94 40.42
CA SER A 19 24.56 -43.04 41.89
C SER A 19 26.02 -43.24 42.32
N SER A 20 26.59 -42.29 43.06
CA SER A 20 27.58 -42.54 44.12
C SER A 20 27.76 -41.31 45.03
N THR A 21 27.88 -41.60 46.32
CA THR A 21 27.91 -40.71 47.50
C THR A 21 29.25 -40.89 48.23
N ALA A 22 29.61 -39.92 49.08
CA ALA A 22 30.66 -39.92 50.14
C ALA A 22 32.04 -39.39 49.69
N SER A 23 32.84 -38.62 50.47
CA SER A 23 32.94 -38.42 51.92
C SER A 23 33.87 -37.23 52.31
N SER A 24 33.54 -36.54 53.41
CA SER A 24 34.37 -36.07 54.55
C SER A 24 35.69 -35.25 54.44
N ASN A 25 35.74 -34.14 55.22
CA ASN A 25 36.81 -33.62 56.13
C ASN A 25 38.12 -33.05 55.53
N ALA A 26 38.89 -32.10 56.08
CA ALA A 26 38.85 -31.13 57.19
C ALA A 26 40.16 -30.27 57.14
N ASN A 27 40.21 -29.12 57.84
CA ASN A 27 41.39 -28.28 58.22
C ASN A 27 42.16 -27.50 57.11
N GLU A 28 42.77 -26.32 57.28
CA GLU A 28 43.11 -25.46 58.43
C GLU A 28 43.47 -24.02 57.96
N GLN A 29 43.61 -23.11 58.92
CA GLN A 29 43.86 -21.65 58.91
C GLN A 29 44.94 -21.09 57.96
N VAL A 30 44.78 -19.83 57.50
CA VAL A 30 45.69 -18.68 57.80
C VAL A 30 44.91 -17.35 57.67
N ARG A 31 45.16 -16.45 58.62
CA ARG A 31 44.57 -15.13 58.84
C ARG A 31 45.39 -14.02 58.15
N SER A 32 44.73 -13.01 57.57
CA SER A 32 45.29 -11.67 57.34
C SER A 32 44.19 -10.59 57.48
N ARG A 33 44.55 -9.45 58.06
CA ARG A 33 43.69 -8.43 58.69
C ARG A 33 43.83 -7.09 57.93
N ASN A 34 42.75 -6.30 57.93
CA ASN A 34 42.62 -4.84 57.69
C ASN A 34 42.73 -4.24 56.27
N SER A 35 41.65 -3.63 55.77
CA SER A 35 41.38 -2.16 55.79
C SER A 35 40.50 -1.69 54.63
N GLY A 36 39.40 -0.97 54.95
CA GLY A 36 38.97 0.20 54.17
C GLY A 36 37.83 0.09 53.15
N SER A 37 36.76 0.83 53.45
CA SER A 37 35.83 1.56 52.56
C SER A 37 34.63 0.86 51.91
N VAL A 38 33.45 1.42 52.24
CA VAL A 38 32.11 1.18 51.67
C VAL A 38 32.04 1.78 50.26
N PRO A 39 31.29 1.20 49.29
CA PRO A 39 29.97 1.79 49.01
C PRO A 39 28.87 0.78 48.61
N ARG A 40 27.68 1.07 49.14
CA ARG A 40 26.34 0.96 48.52
C ARG A 40 26.00 -0.28 47.66
N THR A 41 25.10 -1.06 48.23
CA THR A 41 24.18 -1.99 47.58
C THR A 41 23.49 -1.38 46.35
N SER A 42 23.66 -2.01 45.19
CA SER A 42 22.80 -1.81 44.01
C SER A 42 22.19 -3.16 43.64
N GLY A 43 20.90 -3.31 43.95
CA GLY A 43 20.10 -4.45 43.51
C GLY A 43 19.82 -4.37 42.00
N PRO A 44 19.66 -5.51 41.30
CA PRO A 44 19.28 -5.52 39.90
C PRO A 44 17.75 -5.49 39.79
N SER A 45 17.19 -4.56 39.02
CA SER A 45 16.00 -4.73 38.16
C SER A 45 15.33 -3.38 37.86
N ALA A 46 15.34 -2.97 36.59
CA ALA A 46 14.16 -2.54 35.87
C ALA A 46 14.58 -2.23 34.43
N THR A 47 14.34 -3.18 33.54
CA THR A 47 14.18 -2.95 32.10
C THR A 47 13.08 -1.91 31.91
N THR A 48 13.45 -0.66 31.68
CA THR A 48 12.53 0.37 31.22
C THR A 48 12.11 0.03 29.80
N GLY A 49 10.88 -0.48 29.67
CA GLY A 49 10.20 -0.59 28.40
C GLY A 49 10.09 0.80 27.76
N ALA A 50 10.79 1.00 26.65
CA ALA A 50 10.63 2.17 25.82
C ALA A 50 9.17 2.24 25.33
N THR A 51 8.44 3.27 25.76
CA THR A 51 7.11 3.61 25.22
C THR A 51 7.22 3.95 23.74
N PRO A 52 6.64 3.17 22.81
CA PRO A 52 6.69 3.45 21.38
C PRO A 52 5.55 4.38 20.91
N SER A 53 4.86 5.06 21.84
CA SER A 53 3.60 5.75 21.55
C SER A 53 3.79 7.13 20.93
N SER A 54 4.76 7.94 21.36
CA SER A 54 4.90 9.33 20.87
C SER A 54 5.19 9.42 19.38
N MET A 55 6.11 8.60 18.87
CA MET A 55 6.55 8.63 17.47
C MET A 55 5.46 8.17 16.50
N ARG A 56 4.62 7.21 16.90
CA ARG A 56 3.52 6.67 16.09
C ARG A 56 2.36 7.66 15.93
N TRP A 57 2.13 8.53 16.92
CA TRP A 57 1.11 9.56 16.85
C TRP A 57 1.48 10.69 15.89
N ASP A 58 2.76 11.06 15.88
CA ASP A 58 3.29 12.08 14.97
C ASP A 58 3.15 11.61 13.51
N GLU A 59 3.55 10.38 13.22
CA GLU A 59 3.46 9.78 11.89
C GLU A 59 2.01 9.70 11.36
N GLN A 60 1.06 9.22 12.16
CA GLN A 60 -0.35 9.13 11.75
C GLN A 60 -0.97 10.51 11.54
N THR A 61 -0.58 11.50 12.34
CA THR A 61 -1.09 12.88 12.25
C THR A 61 -0.52 13.60 11.03
N ILE A 62 0.76 13.38 10.72
CA ILE A 62 1.41 13.90 9.51
C ILE A 62 0.76 13.28 8.26
N GLN A 63 0.56 11.96 8.22
CA GLN A 63 -0.14 11.32 7.10
C GLN A 63 -1.56 11.87 6.95
N PHE A 64 -2.28 12.04 8.04
CA PHE A 64 -3.62 12.62 8.00
C PHE A 64 -3.62 14.05 7.46
N SER A 65 -2.75 14.93 7.97
CA SER A 65 -2.73 16.33 7.55
C SER A 65 -2.40 16.48 6.06
N VAL A 66 -1.47 15.68 5.54
CA VAL A 66 -1.14 15.64 4.11
C VAL A 66 -2.33 15.14 3.29
N ASN A 67 -3.00 14.07 3.70
CA ASN A 67 -4.14 13.53 2.95
C ASN A 67 -5.39 14.43 3.04
N ALA A 68 -5.62 15.10 4.17
CA ALA A 68 -6.66 16.11 4.32
C ALA A 68 -6.38 17.34 3.45
N TRP A 69 -5.13 17.79 3.39
CA TRP A 69 -4.69 18.86 2.49
C TRP A 69 -4.89 18.48 1.02
N VAL A 70 -4.49 17.27 0.62
CA VAL A 70 -4.73 16.72 -0.72
C VAL A 70 -6.22 16.71 -1.03
N PHE A 71 -7.08 16.27 -0.09
CA PHE A 71 -8.53 16.25 -0.29
C PHE A 71 -9.07 17.65 -0.59
N VAL A 72 -8.72 18.64 0.23
CA VAL A 72 -9.17 20.03 0.04
C VAL A 72 -8.71 20.58 -1.30
N ILE A 73 -7.44 20.39 -1.66
CA ILE A 73 -6.91 20.88 -2.94
C ILE A 73 -7.53 20.16 -4.14
N ALA A 74 -7.78 18.86 -4.03
CA ALA A 74 -8.42 18.09 -5.10
C ALA A 74 -9.86 18.56 -5.35
N VAL A 75 -10.61 18.85 -4.29
CA VAL A 75 -11.96 19.47 -4.39
C VAL A 75 -11.86 20.83 -5.08
N LEU A 76 -10.92 21.69 -4.67
CA LEU A 76 -10.69 22.99 -5.32
C LEU A 76 -10.31 22.84 -6.81
N ALA A 77 -9.58 21.80 -7.19
CA ALA A 77 -9.21 21.58 -8.59
C ALA A 77 -10.42 21.18 -9.47
N VAL A 78 -11.38 20.44 -8.91
CA VAL A 78 -12.58 19.97 -9.62
C VAL A 78 -13.64 21.06 -9.77
N LEU A 79 -13.80 21.93 -8.76
CA LEU A 79 -14.83 22.97 -8.77
C LEU A 79 -14.70 23.92 -9.97
N PRO A 80 -15.79 24.14 -10.74
CA PRO A 80 -15.76 24.97 -11.95
C PRO A 80 -15.64 26.48 -11.66
N LEU A 81 -15.83 26.90 -10.40
CA LEU A 81 -15.83 28.29 -9.97
C LEU A 81 -14.42 28.91 -9.85
N ILE A 82 -13.37 28.10 -9.97
CA ILE A 82 -11.98 28.52 -9.71
C ILE A 82 -11.26 28.84 -11.02
N PRO A 83 -10.44 29.91 -11.07
CA PRO A 83 -9.70 30.28 -12.27
C PRO A 83 -8.79 29.14 -12.76
N LYS A 84 -8.72 28.96 -14.09
CA LYS A 84 -8.01 27.84 -14.75
C LYS A 84 -6.56 27.68 -14.26
N ASN A 85 -5.86 28.78 -14.04
CA ASN A 85 -4.47 28.76 -13.56
C ASN A 85 -4.35 28.16 -12.15
N LEU A 86 -5.28 28.50 -11.25
CA LEU A 86 -5.28 28.01 -9.88
C LEU A 86 -5.77 26.55 -9.83
N SER A 87 -6.79 26.21 -10.61
CA SER A 87 -7.27 24.82 -10.78
C SER A 87 -6.15 23.90 -11.32
N ASN A 88 -5.35 24.35 -12.29
CA ASN A 88 -4.21 23.57 -12.82
C ASN A 88 -3.07 23.41 -11.80
N ARG A 89 -2.80 24.44 -10.99
CA ARG A 89 -1.82 24.34 -9.89
C ARG A 89 -2.33 23.39 -8.81
N ALA A 90 -3.59 23.54 -8.40
CA ALA A 90 -4.25 22.66 -7.44
C ALA A 90 -4.26 21.20 -7.91
N TYR A 91 -4.53 20.97 -9.20
CA TYR A 91 -4.41 19.65 -9.82
C TYR A 91 -3.01 19.08 -9.57
N ARG A 92 -1.95 19.76 -10.03
CA ARG A 92 -0.55 19.28 -9.87
C ARG A 92 -0.17 19.06 -8.41
N LEU A 93 -0.58 19.97 -7.52
CA LEU A 93 -0.32 19.87 -6.09
C LEU A 93 -1.02 18.66 -5.46
N SER A 94 -2.24 18.34 -5.90
CA SER A 94 -2.98 17.15 -5.41
C SER A 94 -2.24 15.86 -5.75
N PHE A 95 -1.77 15.72 -6.99
CA PHE A 95 -0.98 14.55 -7.39
C PHE A 95 0.37 14.50 -6.68
N MET A 96 1.07 15.64 -6.58
CA MET A 96 2.38 15.69 -5.91
C MET A 96 2.24 15.36 -4.41
N GLY A 97 1.23 15.89 -3.73
CA GLY A 97 0.91 15.56 -2.34
C GLY A 97 0.59 14.09 -2.14
N THR A 98 -0.22 13.52 -3.03
CA THR A 98 -0.56 12.09 -2.99
C THR A 98 0.67 11.22 -3.27
N ALA A 99 1.56 11.62 -4.19
CA ALA A 99 2.81 10.95 -4.46
C ALA A 99 3.73 10.97 -3.22
N CYS A 100 3.90 12.12 -2.57
CA CYS A 100 4.70 12.21 -1.34
C CYS A 100 4.09 11.38 -0.20
N SER A 101 2.77 11.46 0.01
CA SER A 101 2.05 10.70 1.05
C SER A 101 2.15 9.19 0.85
N SER A 102 1.96 8.73 -0.38
CA SER A 102 2.08 7.32 -0.75
C SER A 102 3.52 6.82 -0.64
N LEU A 103 4.50 7.62 -1.07
CA LEU A 103 5.92 7.29 -0.91
C LEU A 103 6.33 7.21 0.55
N TYR A 104 5.86 8.14 1.39
CA TYR A 104 6.09 8.12 2.83
C TYR A 104 5.47 6.88 3.49
N SER A 105 4.21 6.57 3.16
CA SER A 105 3.52 5.36 3.65
C SER A 105 4.31 4.11 3.24
N LEU A 106 4.78 4.05 2.00
CA LEU A 106 5.53 2.93 1.50
C LEU A 106 6.89 2.78 2.20
N TYR A 107 7.60 3.88 2.41
CA TYR A 107 8.85 3.89 3.14
C TYR A 107 8.66 3.47 4.61
N SER A 108 7.57 3.87 5.25
CA SER A 108 7.27 3.48 6.63
C SER A 108 6.97 1.99 6.78
N LEU A 109 6.25 1.39 5.82
CA LEU A 109 5.86 -0.02 5.88
C LEU A 109 6.98 -0.98 5.43
N TYR A 110 7.70 -0.65 4.36
CA TYR A 110 8.65 -1.55 3.71
C TYR A 110 10.12 -1.21 4.00
N GLY A 111 10.39 -0.04 4.60
CA GLY A 111 11.73 0.38 4.99
C GLY A 111 12.65 0.70 3.80
N ARG A 112 13.96 0.53 4.01
CA ARG A 112 14.98 0.74 2.98
C ARG A 112 15.29 -0.56 2.24
N PRO A 113 15.67 -0.49 0.94
CA PRO A 113 16.12 -1.68 0.21
C PRO A 113 17.31 -2.32 0.92
N ARG A 114 17.27 -3.65 1.07
CA ARG A 114 18.30 -4.44 1.78
C ARG A 114 19.71 -4.25 1.19
N ALA A 115 19.78 -3.99 -0.10
CA ALA A 115 21.00 -3.64 -0.80
C ALA A 115 20.69 -2.67 -1.95
N TRP A 116 21.59 -1.73 -2.20
CA TRP A 116 21.52 -0.80 -3.34
C TRP A 116 22.12 -1.38 -4.63
N ASN A 117 22.27 -2.70 -4.70
CA ASN A 117 22.61 -3.40 -5.94
C ASN A 117 21.33 -3.62 -6.79
N MET A 118 21.51 -3.85 -8.09
CA MET A 118 20.37 -4.05 -9.01
C MET A 118 19.46 -5.22 -8.57
N GLN A 119 20.04 -6.29 -8.04
CA GLN A 119 19.32 -7.47 -7.56
C GLN A 119 18.50 -7.19 -6.29
N GLY A 120 19.08 -6.49 -5.32
CA GLY A 120 18.41 -6.11 -4.07
C GLY A 120 17.29 -5.10 -4.32
N LEU A 121 17.49 -4.18 -5.26
CA LEU A 121 16.45 -3.25 -5.70
C LEU A 121 15.32 -3.98 -6.44
N GLN A 122 15.63 -4.96 -7.29
CA GLN A 122 14.62 -5.78 -7.96
C GLN A 122 13.75 -6.52 -6.95
N VAL A 123 14.35 -7.18 -5.96
CA VAL A 123 13.60 -7.89 -4.89
C VAL A 123 12.76 -6.91 -4.07
N TYR A 124 13.27 -5.72 -3.79
CA TYR A 124 12.53 -4.67 -3.10
C TYR A 124 11.32 -4.16 -3.90
N PHE A 125 11.47 -3.96 -5.22
CA PHE A 125 10.31 -3.62 -6.05
C PHE A 125 9.30 -4.76 -6.11
N GLN A 126 9.74 -6.03 -6.17
CA GLN A 126 8.84 -7.18 -6.16
C GLN A 126 7.97 -7.25 -4.90
N SER A 127 8.50 -6.87 -3.73
CA SER A 127 7.70 -6.87 -2.49
C SER A 127 6.68 -5.72 -2.42
N ILE A 128 6.93 -4.65 -3.17
CA ILE A 128 6.18 -3.39 -3.10
C ILE A 128 5.22 -3.19 -4.27
N VAL A 129 5.49 -3.82 -5.41
CA VAL A 129 4.75 -3.56 -6.66
C VAL A 129 3.25 -3.86 -6.54
N ALA A 130 2.89 -4.81 -5.68
CA ALA A 130 1.50 -5.17 -5.37
C ALA A 130 0.85 -4.28 -4.30
N ALA A 131 1.60 -3.37 -3.67
CA ALA A 131 1.08 -2.49 -2.64
C ALA A 131 0.20 -1.41 -3.25
N LYS A 132 -0.97 -1.17 -2.64
CA LYS A 132 -1.89 -0.09 -3.05
C LYS A 132 -1.16 1.25 -3.12
N ASP A 133 -0.32 1.57 -2.12
CA ASP A 133 0.41 2.85 -2.08
C ASP A 133 1.42 3.02 -3.21
N PHE A 134 2.10 1.94 -3.61
CA PHE A 134 2.99 1.99 -4.77
C PHE A 134 2.24 2.26 -6.07
N ILE A 135 1.09 1.62 -6.26
CA ILE A 135 0.24 1.84 -7.44
C ILE A 135 -0.20 3.32 -7.52
N TYR A 136 -0.67 3.90 -6.41
CA TYR A 136 -1.05 5.32 -6.37
C TYR A 136 0.17 6.25 -6.53
N PHE A 137 1.35 5.86 -6.06
CA PHE A 137 2.58 6.62 -6.29
C PHE A 137 2.90 6.72 -7.79
N ILE A 138 2.91 5.58 -8.50
CA ILE A 138 3.15 5.54 -9.95
C ILE A 138 2.03 6.25 -10.73
N TYR A 139 0.78 6.07 -10.31
CA TYR A 139 -0.36 6.80 -10.85
C TYR A 139 -0.11 8.31 -10.79
N CYS A 140 0.28 8.82 -9.62
CA CYS A 140 0.51 10.24 -9.44
C CYS A 140 1.71 10.76 -10.23
N LEU A 141 2.81 10.00 -10.25
CA LEU A 141 3.99 10.37 -11.02
C LEU A 141 3.68 10.53 -12.52
N THR A 142 2.81 9.67 -13.07
CA THR A 142 2.39 9.70 -14.48
C THR A 142 1.69 11.02 -14.84
N PHE A 143 0.89 11.58 -13.93
CA PHE A 143 0.14 12.83 -14.18
C PHE A 143 0.89 14.09 -13.74
N VAL A 144 1.80 14.03 -12.77
CA VAL A 144 2.65 15.17 -12.37
C VAL A 144 3.62 15.55 -13.49
N THR A 145 4.24 14.54 -14.11
CA THR A 145 5.24 14.71 -15.17
C THR A 145 4.63 15.17 -16.49
N SER A 146 3.32 15.05 -16.64
CA SER A 146 2.62 15.35 -17.89
C SER A 146 2.08 16.79 -17.93
N HIS A 147 1.99 17.37 -19.13
CA HIS A 147 1.35 18.68 -19.34
C HIS A 147 -0.18 18.58 -19.52
N LEU A 148 -0.69 17.36 -19.75
CA LEU A 148 -2.12 17.10 -19.94
C LEU A 148 -2.86 17.10 -18.60
N CYS A 149 -3.76 18.07 -18.41
CA CYS A 149 -4.58 18.19 -17.20
C CYS A 149 -5.96 17.57 -17.44
N LEU A 150 -6.14 16.32 -17.02
CA LEU A 150 -7.43 15.62 -17.10
C LEU A 150 -8.09 15.65 -15.73
N LYS A 151 -9.06 16.55 -15.51
CA LYS A 151 -9.76 16.65 -14.21
C LYS A 151 -10.36 15.32 -13.72
N PHE A 152 -10.77 14.44 -14.64
CA PHE A 152 -11.25 13.09 -14.32
C PHE A 152 -10.22 12.23 -13.57
N ALA A 153 -8.92 12.50 -13.74
CA ALA A 153 -7.84 11.81 -13.02
C ALA A 153 -7.78 12.15 -11.52
N LEU A 154 -8.54 13.15 -11.05
CA LEU A 154 -8.65 13.42 -9.62
C LEU A 154 -9.65 12.50 -8.91
N ILE A 155 -10.55 11.82 -9.63
CA ILE A 155 -11.60 10.99 -9.01
C ILE A 155 -11.00 9.88 -8.14
N PRO A 156 -10.02 9.07 -8.62
CA PRO A 156 -9.37 8.06 -7.80
C PRO A 156 -8.65 8.63 -6.57
N ILE A 157 -8.06 9.81 -6.71
CA ILE A 157 -7.34 10.51 -5.63
C ILE A 157 -8.32 11.01 -4.57
N LEU A 158 -9.44 11.58 -4.99
CA LEU A 158 -10.52 12.01 -4.11
C LEU A 158 -11.09 10.83 -3.32
N CYS A 159 -11.36 9.69 -3.98
CA CYS A 159 -11.84 8.48 -3.31
C CYS A 159 -10.85 7.99 -2.26
N ARG A 160 -9.57 7.92 -2.60
CA ARG A 160 -8.50 7.52 -1.68
C ARG A 160 -8.35 8.48 -0.49
N ALA A 161 -8.30 9.78 -0.76
CA ALA A 161 -8.15 10.79 0.28
C ALA A 161 -9.35 10.79 1.24
N LEU A 162 -10.56 10.66 0.69
CA LEU A 162 -11.79 10.54 1.48
C LEU A 162 -11.78 9.32 2.40
N GLU A 163 -11.37 8.14 1.91
CA GLU A 163 -11.23 6.94 2.73
C GLU A 163 -10.25 7.14 3.90
N GLN A 164 -9.09 7.77 3.64
CA GLN A 164 -8.05 7.98 4.65
C GLN A 164 -8.48 9.02 5.70
N VAL A 165 -9.10 10.12 5.26
CA VAL A 165 -9.64 11.16 6.13
C VAL A 165 -10.75 10.60 7.01
N ALA A 166 -11.71 9.86 6.45
CA ALA A 166 -12.83 9.28 7.20
C ALA A 166 -12.35 8.33 8.31
N LYS A 167 -11.41 7.42 7.99
CA LYS A 167 -10.83 6.48 8.95
C LYS A 167 -10.12 7.19 10.10
N PHE A 168 -9.36 8.24 9.79
CA PHE A 168 -8.64 9.00 10.81
C PHE A 168 -9.59 9.81 11.70
N LEU A 169 -10.57 10.49 11.09
CA LEU A 169 -11.57 11.28 11.83
C LEU A 169 -12.32 10.41 12.84
N ARG A 170 -12.80 9.24 12.40
CA ARG A 170 -13.52 8.31 13.27
C ARG A 170 -12.66 7.81 14.44
N ARG A 171 -11.41 7.43 14.15
CA ARG A 171 -10.49 6.88 15.14
C ARG A 171 -10.07 7.88 16.22
N ASN A 172 -9.91 9.15 15.86
CA ASN A 172 -9.35 10.17 16.76
C ASN A 172 -10.41 11.10 17.36
N PHE A 173 -11.45 11.44 16.60
CA PHE A 173 -12.46 12.43 16.98
C PHE A 173 -13.83 11.82 17.27
N GLY A 174 -13.96 10.49 17.35
CA GLY A 174 -15.24 9.82 17.61
C GLY A 174 -15.98 10.24 18.90
N ARG A 175 -15.28 10.88 19.84
CA ARG A 175 -15.86 11.43 21.09
C ARG A 175 -16.17 12.93 21.03
N SER A 176 -15.78 13.63 19.96
CA SER A 176 -16.00 15.08 19.81
C SER A 176 -17.44 15.39 19.41
N THR A 177 -18.02 16.43 20.01
CA THR A 177 -19.39 16.89 19.72
C THR A 177 -19.53 17.42 18.29
N ILE A 178 -18.49 18.05 17.74
CA ILE A 178 -18.46 18.56 16.37
C ILE A 178 -18.47 17.40 15.36
N TYR A 179 -17.70 16.34 15.66
CA TYR A 179 -17.67 15.14 14.83
C TYR A 179 -19.04 14.48 14.78
N ARG A 180 -19.67 14.24 15.95
CA ARG A 180 -21.01 13.66 16.03
C ARG A 180 -22.08 14.47 15.31
N LYS A 181 -21.99 15.80 15.35
CA LYS A 181 -23.02 16.66 14.76
C LYS A 181 -22.96 16.76 13.24
N TYR A 182 -21.78 16.71 12.63
CA TYR A 182 -21.61 17.02 11.20
C TYR A 182 -20.85 15.97 10.37
N LEU A 183 -19.97 15.18 11.00
CA LEU A 183 -19.01 14.32 10.28
C LEU A 183 -19.21 12.83 10.55
N GLU A 184 -20.00 12.44 11.54
CA GLU A 184 -20.30 11.05 11.87
C GLU A 184 -21.01 10.34 10.70
N ASP A 185 -22.15 10.85 10.25
CA ASP A 185 -22.92 10.21 9.16
C ASP A 185 -22.10 10.09 7.85
N PRO A 186 -21.41 11.15 7.36
CA PRO A 186 -20.58 11.03 6.15
C PRO A 186 -19.41 10.05 6.33
N CYS A 187 -18.74 10.04 7.49
CA CYS A 187 -17.62 9.13 7.73
C CYS A 187 -18.07 7.67 7.80
N VAL A 188 -19.21 7.40 8.45
CA VAL A 188 -19.80 6.06 8.51
C VAL A 188 -20.23 5.60 7.13
N TRP A 189 -20.85 6.48 6.33
CA TRP A 189 -21.21 6.17 4.95
C TRP A 189 -19.99 5.82 4.09
N VAL A 190 -18.91 6.60 4.19
CA VAL A 190 -17.67 6.33 3.45
C VAL A 190 -17.11 4.95 3.83
N GLU A 191 -17.12 4.61 5.12
CA GLU A 191 -16.60 3.33 5.59
C GLU A 191 -17.47 2.15 5.15
N SER A 192 -18.80 2.29 5.22
CA SER A 192 -19.75 1.27 4.74
C SER A 192 -19.71 1.08 3.22
N ASN A 193 -19.35 2.12 2.47
CA ASN A 193 -19.36 2.14 1.00
C ASN A 193 -17.95 2.08 0.39
N THR A 194 -16.95 1.60 1.13
CA THR A 194 -15.57 1.41 0.65
C THR A 194 -15.53 0.61 -0.67
N THR A 195 -16.35 -0.43 -0.81
CA THR A 195 -16.41 -1.23 -2.05
C THR A 195 -16.93 -0.39 -3.22
N THR A 196 -17.98 0.39 -3.02
CA THR A 196 -18.53 1.30 -4.03
C THR A 196 -17.50 2.34 -4.47
N LEU A 197 -16.74 2.92 -3.54
CA LEU A 197 -15.68 3.88 -3.84
C LEU A 197 -14.55 3.25 -4.67
N ASN A 198 -14.14 2.02 -4.35
CA ASN A 198 -13.11 1.32 -5.12
C ASN A 198 -13.61 0.89 -6.51
N ILE A 199 -14.90 0.56 -6.67
CA ILE A 199 -15.52 0.34 -7.99
C ILE A 199 -15.55 1.66 -8.79
N LEU A 200 -15.95 2.77 -8.16
CA LEU A 200 -15.95 4.08 -8.82
C LEU A 200 -14.53 4.48 -9.26
N SER A 201 -13.54 4.26 -8.39
CA SER A 201 -12.12 4.49 -8.69
C SER A 201 -11.68 3.67 -9.90
N SER A 202 -11.99 2.35 -9.94
CA SER A 202 -11.58 1.49 -11.05
C SER A 202 -12.24 1.87 -12.38
N GLN A 203 -13.52 2.27 -12.34
CA GLN A 203 -14.23 2.79 -13.51
C GLN A 203 -13.59 4.09 -14.01
N ALA A 204 -13.26 5.01 -13.10
CA ALA A 204 -12.57 6.24 -13.46
C ALA A 204 -11.17 5.97 -14.03
N GLU A 205 -10.38 5.09 -13.42
CA GLU A 205 -9.04 4.67 -13.89
C GLU A 205 -9.10 4.11 -15.31
N ILE A 206 -10.05 3.22 -15.60
CA ILE A 206 -10.21 2.66 -16.93
C ILE A 206 -10.72 3.73 -17.93
N ALA A 207 -11.66 4.58 -17.53
CA ALA A 207 -12.14 5.68 -18.36
C ALA A 207 -11.01 6.66 -18.74
N ILE A 208 -10.10 6.96 -17.80
CA ILE A 208 -8.91 7.78 -18.07
C ILE A 208 -8.00 7.09 -19.09
N GLY A 209 -7.87 5.76 -19.04
CA GLY A 209 -7.09 5.00 -20.03
C GLY A 209 -7.62 5.21 -21.45
N PHE A 210 -8.94 5.16 -21.62
CA PHE A 210 -9.59 5.47 -22.89
C PHE A 210 -9.47 6.95 -23.28
N LEU A 211 -9.61 7.88 -22.33
CA LEU A 211 -9.40 9.31 -22.58
C LEU A 211 -7.97 9.60 -23.08
N LEU A 212 -6.98 8.89 -22.56
CA LEU A 212 -5.59 9.00 -23.05
C LEU A 212 -5.45 8.47 -24.47
N ILE A 213 -6.07 7.35 -24.83
CA ILE A 213 -6.13 6.88 -26.23
C ILE A 213 -6.75 7.96 -27.13
N ILE A 214 -7.90 8.52 -26.73
CA ILE A 214 -8.57 9.58 -27.51
C ILE A 214 -7.66 10.81 -27.61
N SER A 215 -6.92 11.15 -26.55
CA SER A 215 -5.98 12.28 -26.56
C SER A 215 -4.83 12.11 -27.55
N LEU A 216 -4.47 10.87 -27.94
CA LEU A 216 -3.46 10.62 -28.98
C LEU A 216 -3.92 11.09 -30.36
N LEU A 217 -5.23 11.19 -30.59
CA LEU A 217 -5.81 11.75 -31.81
C LEU A 217 -5.81 13.29 -31.80
N SER A 218 -5.44 13.92 -30.69
CA SER A 218 -5.35 15.37 -30.54
C SER A 218 -3.93 15.90 -30.80
N TRP A 219 -3.81 17.23 -30.92
CA TRP A 219 -2.52 17.92 -31.05
C TRP A 219 -1.66 17.82 -29.78
N GLN A 220 -2.27 17.60 -28.62
CA GLN A 220 -1.59 17.40 -27.33
C GLN A 220 -1.24 15.92 -27.05
N ARG A 221 -0.84 15.18 -28.08
CA ARG A 221 -0.51 13.76 -27.98
C ARG A 221 0.67 13.52 -27.03
N ASN A 222 0.49 12.63 -26.06
CA ASN A 222 1.57 12.14 -25.20
C ASN A 222 1.61 10.60 -25.23
N ILE A 223 2.35 10.07 -26.20
CA ILE A 223 2.46 8.63 -26.45
C ILE A 223 3.10 7.92 -25.26
N ILE A 224 4.16 8.50 -24.68
CA ILE A 224 4.89 7.93 -23.55
C ILE A 224 3.97 7.84 -22.32
N GLN A 225 3.25 8.90 -21.99
CA GLN A 225 2.28 8.89 -20.88
C GLN A 225 1.19 7.84 -21.09
N THR A 226 0.64 7.76 -22.31
CA THR A 226 -0.40 6.78 -22.61
C THR A 226 0.13 5.36 -22.44
N PHE A 227 1.29 5.05 -23.01
CA PHE A 227 1.93 3.74 -22.83
C PHE A 227 2.19 3.41 -21.36
N MET A 228 2.81 4.33 -20.61
CA MET A 228 3.09 4.16 -19.17
C MET A 228 1.82 3.93 -18.36
N TYR A 229 0.76 4.68 -18.66
CA TYR A 229 -0.53 4.54 -17.97
C TYR A 229 -1.20 3.20 -18.28
N TRP A 230 -1.14 2.73 -19.52
CA TRP A 230 -1.69 1.41 -19.88
C TRP A 230 -0.91 0.25 -19.25
N GLN A 231 0.41 0.40 -19.04
CA GLN A 231 1.19 -0.55 -18.22
C GLN A 231 0.75 -0.52 -16.75
N LEU A 232 0.47 0.66 -16.21
CA LEU A 232 -0.08 0.79 -14.86
C LEU A 232 -1.45 0.12 -14.73
N LEU A 233 -2.38 0.31 -15.68
CA LEU A 233 -3.68 -0.39 -15.63
C LEU A 233 -3.51 -1.91 -15.73
N LYS A 234 -2.55 -2.38 -16.53
CA LYS A 234 -2.21 -3.80 -16.59
C LYS A 234 -1.71 -4.30 -15.23
N LEU A 235 -0.86 -3.54 -14.55
CA LEU A 235 -0.46 -3.84 -13.17
C LEU A 235 -1.67 -3.86 -12.22
N MET A 236 -2.58 -2.88 -12.31
CA MET A 236 -3.78 -2.82 -11.44
C MET A 236 -4.75 -3.99 -11.70
N TYR A 237 -4.79 -4.50 -12.93
CA TYR A 237 -5.55 -5.69 -13.31
C TYR A 237 -5.01 -6.97 -12.66
N GLN A 238 -3.70 -7.05 -12.46
CA GLN A 238 -3.00 -8.23 -11.90
C GLN A 238 -2.79 -8.13 -10.39
N ALA A 239 -2.62 -6.92 -9.84
CA ALA A 239 -2.31 -6.70 -8.43
C ALA A 239 -3.48 -7.11 -7.53
N PRO A 240 -3.26 -7.93 -6.49
CA PRO A 240 -4.33 -8.54 -5.70
C PRO A 240 -5.25 -7.51 -5.02
N VAL A 241 -4.72 -6.35 -4.66
CA VAL A 241 -5.45 -5.26 -3.99
C VAL A 241 -6.47 -4.55 -4.89
N THR A 242 -6.28 -4.57 -6.21
CA THR A 242 -7.12 -3.84 -7.18
C THR A 242 -7.74 -4.73 -8.25
N ALA A 243 -7.22 -5.95 -8.42
CA ALA A 243 -7.58 -6.88 -9.49
C ALA A 243 -9.09 -7.13 -9.56
N GLY A 244 -9.75 -7.44 -8.44
CA GLY A 244 -11.18 -7.73 -8.43
C GLY A 244 -12.04 -6.59 -8.97
N TYR A 245 -11.72 -5.34 -8.61
CA TYR A 245 -12.44 -4.15 -9.09
C TYR A 245 -12.16 -3.84 -10.56
N HIS A 246 -10.95 -4.12 -11.04
CA HIS A 246 -10.58 -3.89 -12.44
C HIS A 246 -11.13 -4.97 -13.36
N GLN A 247 -10.98 -6.23 -12.97
CA GLN A 247 -11.49 -7.39 -13.71
C GLN A 247 -13.00 -7.33 -13.86
N SER A 248 -13.72 -6.96 -12.79
CA SER A 248 -15.18 -6.77 -12.86
C SER A 248 -15.56 -5.66 -13.84
N THR A 249 -14.88 -4.50 -13.80
CA THR A 249 -15.11 -3.42 -14.77
C THR A 249 -14.82 -3.84 -16.21
N TRP A 250 -13.67 -4.48 -16.47
CA TRP A 250 -13.33 -4.99 -17.80
C TRP A 250 -14.32 -6.02 -18.31
N SER A 251 -14.82 -6.91 -17.44
CA SER A 251 -15.85 -7.89 -17.82
C SER A 251 -17.15 -7.21 -18.22
N ARG A 252 -17.55 -6.13 -17.53
CA ARG A 252 -18.75 -5.36 -17.85
C ARG A 252 -18.62 -4.62 -19.17
N ILE A 253 -17.45 -4.04 -19.43
CA ILE A 253 -17.13 -3.40 -20.71
C ILE A 253 -17.19 -4.46 -21.82
N GLY A 254 -16.54 -5.61 -21.66
CA GLY A 254 -16.57 -6.70 -22.64
C GLY A 254 -17.98 -7.15 -22.98
N ARG A 255 -18.82 -7.44 -21.98
CA ARG A 255 -20.23 -7.82 -22.20
C ARG A 255 -21.04 -6.77 -22.97
N THR A 256 -20.72 -5.50 -22.80
CA THR A 256 -21.43 -4.40 -23.46
C THR A 256 -20.92 -4.16 -24.88
N VAL A 257 -19.60 -4.20 -25.07
CA VAL A 257 -18.93 -3.77 -26.31
C VAL A 257 -18.79 -4.91 -27.32
N THR A 258 -18.54 -6.15 -26.88
CA THR A 258 -18.40 -7.32 -27.78
C THR A 258 -19.57 -7.50 -28.74
N PRO A 259 -20.85 -7.47 -28.33
CA PRO A 259 -21.96 -7.61 -29.28
C PRO A 259 -22.03 -6.46 -30.30
N ILE A 260 -21.64 -5.24 -29.89
CA ILE A 260 -21.62 -4.07 -30.77
C ILE A 260 -20.50 -4.21 -31.81
N ILE A 261 -19.31 -4.64 -31.41
CA ILE A 261 -18.18 -4.89 -32.32
C ILE A 261 -18.57 -5.95 -33.36
N GLN A 262 -19.16 -7.07 -32.91
CA GLN A 262 -19.56 -8.15 -33.81
C GLN A 262 -20.62 -7.69 -34.82
N ARG A 263 -21.53 -6.80 -34.42
CA ARG A 263 -22.62 -6.32 -35.27
C ARG A 263 -22.21 -5.21 -36.23
N TYR A 264 -21.40 -4.25 -35.78
CA TYR A 264 -21.18 -2.99 -36.53
C TYR A 264 -19.73 -2.78 -36.98
N ALA A 265 -18.75 -3.44 -36.36
CA ALA A 265 -17.33 -3.20 -36.65
C ALA A 265 -16.48 -4.49 -36.52
N PRO A 266 -16.79 -5.55 -37.29
CA PRO A 266 -16.10 -6.84 -37.16
C PRO A 266 -14.60 -6.77 -37.47
N PHE A 267 -14.15 -5.76 -38.22
CA PHE A 267 -12.74 -5.49 -38.49
C PHE A 267 -11.92 -5.17 -37.22
N LEU A 268 -12.58 -4.72 -36.13
CA LEU A 268 -11.91 -4.45 -34.84
C LEU A 268 -11.56 -5.73 -34.07
N ASN A 269 -12.09 -6.91 -34.44
CA ASN A 269 -11.79 -8.15 -33.73
C ASN A 269 -10.30 -8.49 -33.75
N THR A 270 -9.63 -8.30 -34.89
CA THR A 270 -8.18 -8.56 -35.04
C THR A 270 -7.33 -7.67 -34.12
N PRO A 271 -7.41 -6.32 -34.17
CA PRO A 271 -6.63 -5.48 -33.27
C PRO A 271 -7.01 -5.68 -31.79
N VAL A 272 -8.30 -5.90 -31.47
CA VAL A 272 -8.73 -6.19 -30.09
C VAL A 272 -8.09 -7.47 -29.57
N SER A 273 -8.07 -8.54 -30.38
CA SER A 273 -7.45 -9.81 -29.98
C SER A 273 -5.93 -9.67 -29.76
N ALA A 274 -5.25 -8.85 -30.58
CA ALA A 274 -3.83 -8.55 -30.40
C ALA A 274 -3.56 -7.81 -29.09
N VAL A 275 -4.37 -6.80 -28.77
CA VAL A 275 -4.30 -6.07 -27.51
C VAL A 275 -4.60 -6.98 -26.32
N GLN A 276 -5.61 -7.84 -26.41
CA GLN A 276 -5.93 -8.82 -25.37
C GLN A 276 -4.75 -9.78 -25.11
N ARG A 277 -4.09 -10.29 -26.16
CA ARG A 277 -2.89 -11.12 -25.99
C ARG A 277 -1.77 -10.37 -25.27
N TRP A 278 -1.55 -9.09 -25.60
CA TRP A 278 -0.58 -8.27 -24.88
C TRP A 278 -0.98 -8.00 -23.42
N TRP A 279 -2.28 -7.84 -23.14
CA TRP A 279 -2.82 -7.59 -21.81
C TRP A 279 -2.63 -8.77 -20.86
N PHE A 280 -2.83 -9.99 -21.36
CA PHE A 280 -2.79 -11.21 -20.55
C PHE A 280 -1.41 -11.89 -20.46
N ARG A 281 -0.45 -11.48 -21.30
CA ARG A 281 0.96 -11.88 -21.16
C ARG A 281 1.62 -11.18 -19.99
#